data_AF-A0A537G9S5-F1
#
_entry.id   AF-A0A537G9S5-F1
#
_cell.length_a   1.000
_cell.length_b   1.000
_cell.length_c   1.000
_cell.angle_alpha   90.00
_cell.angle_beta   90.00
_cell.angle_gamma   90.00
#
_symmetry.space_group_name_H-M   'P 1'
#
loop_
_entity.id
_entity.type
_entity.pdbx_description
1 polymer ?
#
loop_
_entity_poly.entity_id
_entity_poly.type
_entity_poly.pdbx_seq_one_letter_code
_entity_poly.pdbx_strand_id
1 'polypeptide(L)'
;MELRYYQTSSGEQPFVEWLKGLDDRQARTRIEARLARVVIGNLGDVEPVGEGDKRTQQRDINRAKEYFEDYKARTAQKKPRGRR
;
A
#
# COMPACT_ATOMS: atom_id res chain seq x y z
N MET A 1 20.77 7.96 -10.75
CA MET A 1 20.00 7.22 -9.73
C MET A 1 19.93 5.76 -10.16
N GLU A 2 20.01 4.81 -9.24
CA GLU A 2 19.81 3.39 -9.59
C GLU A 2 18.34 3.02 -9.39
N LEU A 3 17.71 2.48 -10.44
CA LEU A 3 16.35 1.98 -10.35
C LEU A 3 16.37 0.51 -9.93
N ARG A 4 15.71 0.19 -8.83
CA ARG A 4 15.60 -1.18 -8.31
C ARG A 4 14.15 -1.62 -8.34
N TYR A 5 13.91 -2.79 -8.91
CA TYR A 5 12.58 -3.40 -8.91
C TYR A 5 12.39 -4.19 -7.61
N TYR A 6 11.21 -4.05 -7.02
CA TYR A 6 10.81 -4.92 -5.93
C TYR A 6 10.79 -6.37 -6.41
N GLN A 7 11.45 -7.24 -5.66
CA GLN A 7 11.46 -8.68 -5.87
C GLN A 7 10.92 -9.34 -4.59
N THR A 8 9.94 -10.22 -4.73
CA THR A 8 9.39 -10.98 -3.61
C THR A 8 10.41 -12.00 -3.09
N SER A 9 10.15 -12.60 -1.93
CA SER A 9 10.95 -13.72 -1.42
C SER A 9 10.90 -14.96 -2.33
N SER A 10 9.82 -15.14 -3.10
CA SER A 10 9.67 -16.16 -4.14
C SER A 10 10.40 -15.81 -5.45
N GLY A 11 10.94 -14.59 -5.57
CA GLY A 11 11.68 -14.13 -6.73
C GLY A 11 10.84 -13.43 -7.81
N GLU A 12 9.55 -13.25 -7.58
CA GLU A 12 8.63 -12.58 -8.51
C GLU A 12 8.90 -11.08 -8.54
N GLN A 13 8.70 -10.46 -9.71
CA GLN A 13 8.86 -9.02 -9.91
C GLN A 13 7.53 -8.43 -10.41
N PRO A 14 6.56 -8.16 -9.52
CA PRO A 14 5.19 -7.83 -9.91
C PRO A 14 5.08 -6.64 -10.88
N PHE A 15 5.89 -5.59 -10.68
CA PHE A 15 5.92 -4.44 -11.57
C PHE A 15 6.37 -4.81 -12.99
N VAL A 16 7.40 -5.65 -13.09
CA VAL A 16 7.97 -6.07 -14.38
C VAL A 16 6.97 -6.96 -15.12
N GLU A 17 6.33 -7.89 -14.42
CA GLU A 17 5.30 -8.78 -14.97
C GLU A 17 4.07 -7.99 -15.44
N TRP A 18 3.58 -7.07 -14.60
CA TRP A 18 2.48 -6.18 -14.96
C TRP A 18 2.81 -5.34 -16.19
N LEU A 19 3.99 -4.72 -16.25
CA LEU A 19 4.38 -3.88 -17.38
C LEU A 19 4.50 -4.70 -18.68
N LYS A 20 4.94 -5.96 -18.58
CA LYS A 20 4.99 -6.88 -19.73
C LYS A 20 3.60 -7.27 -20.23
N GLY A 21 2.64 -7.45 -19.31
CA GLY A 21 1.24 -7.79 -19.63
C GLY A 21 0.35 -6.61 -19.99
N LEU A 22 0.87 -5.37 -20.01
CA LEU A 22 0.10 -4.18 -20.37
C LEU A 22 -0.11 -4.11 -21.89
N ASP A 23 -1.34 -4.34 -22.36
CA ASP A 23 -1.70 -4.32 -23.79
C ASP A 23 -1.62 -2.92 -24.42
N ASP A 24 -1.85 -1.87 -23.64
CA ASP A 24 -1.74 -0.48 -24.11
C ASP A 24 -0.26 -0.11 -24.34
N ARG A 25 0.16 -0.24 -25.60
CA ARG A 25 1.51 0.10 -26.08
C ARG A 25 1.87 1.55 -25.84
N GLN A 26 0.93 2.49 -25.94
CA GLN A 26 1.21 3.91 -25.72
C GLN A 26 1.44 4.17 -24.23
N ALA A 27 0.61 3.60 -23.37
CA ALA A 27 0.79 3.69 -21.92
C ALA A 27 2.13 3.08 -21.50
N ARG A 28 2.47 1.88 -22.00
CA ARG A 28 3.76 1.23 -21.74
C ARG A 28 4.94 2.11 -22.14
N THR A 29 4.91 2.69 -23.34
CA THR A 29 5.97 3.58 -23.84
C THR A 29 6.14 4.81 -22.95
N ARG A 30 5.03 5.42 -22.48
CA ARG A 30 5.06 6.57 -21.57
C ARG A 30 5.68 6.20 -20.21
N ILE A 31 5.36 5.03 -19.68
CA ILE A 31 5.92 4.51 -18.43
C ILE A 31 7.43 4.27 -18.60
N GLU A 32 7.86 3.57 -19.64
CA GLU A 32 9.28 3.30 -19.91
C GLU A 32 10.09 4.60 -20.08
N ALA A 33 9.56 5.56 -20.84
CA ALA A 33 10.18 6.88 -20.98
C ALA A 33 10.28 7.63 -19.65
N ARG A 34 9.30 7.45 -18.74
CA ARG A 34 9.34 8.03 -17.39
C ARG A 34 10.42 7.39 -16.53
N LEU A 35 10.56 6.06 -16.56
CA LEU A 35 11.63 5.35 -15.86
C LEU A 35 13.02 5.79 -16.34
N ALA A 36 13.20 5.96 -17.66
CA ALA A 36 14.45 6.45 -18.23
C ALA A 36 14.82 7.85 -17.68
N ARG A 37 13.85 8.74 -17.52
CA ARG A 37 14.06 10.06 -16.90
C ARG A 37 14.47 9.95 -15.43
N VAL A 38 13.87 9.04 -14.67
CA VAL A 38 14.22 8.81 -13.25
C VAL A 38 15.68 8.33 -13.12
N VAL A 39 16.12 7.42 -13.98
CA VAL A 39 17.51 6.89 -13.95
C VAL A 39 18.54 8.02 -14.10
N ILE A 40 18.28 8.97 -15.01
CA ILE A 40 19.15 10.14 -15.23
C ILE A 40 18.93 11.27 -14.20
N GLY A 41 18.10 11.06 -13.18
CA GLY A 41 17.84 12.03 -12.12
C GLY A 41 16.81 13.11 -12.45
N ASN A 42 16.11 12.99 -13.58
CA ASN A 42 15.05 13.90 -13.98
C ASN A 42 13.69 13.40 -13.47
N LEU A 43 13.40 13.70 -12.21
CA LEU A 43 12.16 13.28 -11.56
C LEU A 43 10.99 14.22 -11.86
N GLY A 44 11.19 15.45 -12.36
CA GLY A 44 10.10 16.43 -12.49
C GLY A 44 9.40 16.68 -11.15
N ASP A 45 8.09 16.94 -11.18
CA ASP A 45 7.30 17.12 -9.95
C ASP A 45 7.02 15.77 -9.28
N VAL A 46 7.55 15.60 -8.08
CA VAL A 46 7.35 14.42 -7.23
C VAL A 46 7.07 14.87 -5.80
N GLU A 47 6.05 14.28 -5.19
CA GLU A 47 5.71 14.51 -3.78
C GLU A 47 5.82 13.20 -3.00
N PRO A 48 6.29 13.24 -1.74
CA PRO A 48 6.35 12.05 -0.89
C PRO A 48 4.92 11.57 -0.54
N VAL A 49 4.58 10.35 -0.94
CA VAL A 49 3.27 9.73 -0.64
C VAL A 49 3.17 9.16 0.80
N GLY A 50 4.19 9.38 1.63
CA GLY A 50 4.34 8.79 2.96
C GLY A 50 3.89 9.68 4.13
N GLU A 51 3.40 10.89 3.86
CA GLU A 51 3.00 11.84 4.91
C GLU A 51 1.55 11.66 5.36
N GLY A 52 1.26 10.52 5.97
CA GLY A 52 0.48 10.59 7.19
C GLY A 52 1.44 11.05 8.29
N ASP A 53 1.23 12.21 8.90
CA ASP A 53 2.07 12.69 10.00
C ASP A 53 2.27 11.56 11.03
N LYS A 54 3.51 11.15 11.29
CA LYS A 54 3.83 10.09 12.27
C LYS A 54 3.24 10.43 13.65
N ARG A 55 2.99 11.71 13.96
CA ARG A 55 2.29 12.15 15.18
C ARG A 55 0.85 11.63 15.26
N THR A 56 0.13 11.50 14.14
CA THR A 56 -1.26 11.04 14.14
C THR A 56 -1.39 9.53 14.07
N GLN A 57 -0.38 8.83 13.54
CA GLN A 57 -0.37 7.37 13.45
C GLN A 57 -0.56 6.70 14.81
N GLN A 58 0.07 7.21 15.87
CA GLN A 58 -0.08 6.64 17.21
C GLN A 58 -1.49 6.83 17.76
N ARG A 59 -2.13 7.97 17.46
CA ARG A 59 -3.52 8.26 17.84
C ARG A 59 -4.48 7.34 17.12
N ASP A 60 -4.27 7.11 15.82
CA ASP A 60 -5.14 6.26 15.01
C ASP A 60 -5.00 4.78 15.42
N ILE A 61 -3.79 4.33 15.78
CA ILE A 61 -3.55 3.00 16.38
C ILE A 61 -4.27 2.85 17.71
N ASN A 62 -4.19 3.85 18.60
CA ASN A 62 -4.86 3.81 19.90
C ASN A 62 -6.38 3.76 19.74
N ARG A 63 -6.93 4.57 18.83
CA ARG A 63 -8.37 4.59 18.53
C ARG A 63 -8.84 3.27 17.92
N ALA A 64 -8.03 2.64 17.06
CA ALA A 64 -8.32 1.32 16.52
C ALA A 64 -8.37 0.24 17.62
N LYS A 65 -7.46 0.31 18.61
CA LYS A 65 -7.48 -0.60 19.78
C LYS A 65 -8.72 -0.39 20.64
N GLU A 66 -9.11 0.85 20.89
CA GLU A 66 -10.34 1.16 21.63
C GLU A 66 -11.58 0.58 20.95
N TYR A 67 -11.72 0.78 19.64
CA TYR A 67 -12.82 0.17 18.87
C TYR A 67 -12.81 -1.36 18.92
N PHE A 68 -11.63 -1.98 18.92
CA PHE A 68 -11.50 -3.43 19.00
C PHE A 68 -11.91 -3.98 20.36
N GLU A 69 -11.53 -3.31 21.46
CA GLU A 69 -11.93 -3.72 22.80
C GLU A 69 -13.43 -3.48 23.05
N ASP A 70 -13.99 -2.37 22.56
CA ASP A 70 -15.44 -2.13 22.58
C ASP A 70 -16.21 -3.22 21.80
N TYR A 71 -15.72 -3.62 20.62
CA TYR A 71 -16.28 -4.72 19.85
C TYR A 71 -16.23 -6.05 20.61
N LYS A 72 -15.09 -6.40 21.22
CA LYS A 72 -14.96 -7.61 22.07
C LYS A 72 -15.92 -7.58 23.25
N ALA A 73 -16.06 -6.45 23.93
CA ALA A 73 -16.97 -6.30 25.06
C ALA A 73 -18.43 -6.51 24.64
N ARG A 74 -18.84 -5.92 23.50
CA ARG A 74 -20.19 -6.09 22.94
C ARG A 74 -20.49 -7.52 22.50
N THR A 75 -19.51 -8.17 21.90
CA THR A 75 -19.65 -9.56 21.42
C THR A 75 -19.63 -10.58 22.56
N ALA A 76 -18.89 -10.30 23.65
CA ALA A 76 -18.86 -11.13 24.86
C ALA A 76 -20.14 -11.02 25.70
N GLN A 77 -20.85 -9.89 25.66
CA GLN A 77 -22.10 -9.69 26.42
C GLN A 77 -23.30 -10.43 25.79
N LYS A 78 -23.19 -10.92 24.56
CA LYS A 78 -24.26 -11.65 23.86
C LYS A 78 -24.32 -13.11 24.32
N LYS A 79 -24.70 -13.36 25.58
CA LYS A 79 -25.13 -14.70 26.02
C LYS A 79 -26.34 -15.14 25.18
N PRO A 80 -26.39 -16.36 24.62
CA PRO A 80 -27.63 -16.86 24.06
C PRO A 80 -28.65 -16.93 25.20
N ARG A 81 -29.80 -16.24 25.04
CA ARG A 81 -30.99 -16.55 25.83
C ARG A 81 -31.41 -17.96 25.42
N GLY A 82 -30.93 -18.94 26.19
CA GLY A 82 -31.41 -20.32 26.13
C GLY A 82 -32.92 -20.31 26.25
N ARG A 83 -33.58 -20.89 25.26
CA ARG A 83 -35.03 -21.06 25.18
C ARG A 83 -35.33 -22.44 25.74
N ARG A 84 -36.13 -22.45 26.81
CA ARG A 84 -36.67 -23.58 27.58
C ARG A 84 -35.72 -24.24 28.57
#